data_AF-A0AAY4EVH4-F1
#
_entry.id   AF-A0AAY4EVH4-F1
#
_cell.length_a   1.000
_cell.length_b   1.000
_cell.length_c   1.000
_cell.angle_alpha   90.00
_cell.angle_beta   90.00
_cell.angle_gamma   90.00
#
_symmetry.space_group_name_H-M   'P 1'
#
loop_
_entity.id
_entity.type
_entity.pdbx_description
1 polymer ?
#
loop_
_entity_poly.entity_id
_entity_poly.type
_entity_poly.pdbx_seq_one_letter_code
_entity_poly.pdbx_strand_id
1 'polypeptide(L)'
;MKIVFADKYTGLETEDLRQCYLLDRAITQSIESLSLCTGQKLGHRNVFTARQSLLDELFEIPHIRTIYHMFIAALLLFIFSTMAVNFIDQGRLVPEFDLFIYAFGKLSVVAWTWFIMFTYTLLGPYGALCVWGELYHSSRYKIMVSVTATLILAAIHVLVLGFFPLYAVLHHQLPPVSRFIITMEQIRFLMKSYSFIRESVPSVIKNAPQQGESPRIPTLSSYLYFLFAPTLIYRESYPR
;
A
#
# COMPACT_ATOMS: atom_id res chain seq x y z
N MET A 1 44.16 -52.50 -15.22
CA MET A 1 43.18 -51.68 -15.98
C MET A 1 42.09 -51.22 -15.00
N LYS A 2 42.33 -50.12 -14.28
CA LYS A 2 41.32 -49.45 -13.44
C LYS A 2 41.10 -48.06 -14.04
N ILE A 3 39.89 -47.85 -14.51
CA ILE A 3 39.51 -46.71 -15.34
C ILE A 3 39.30 -45.50 -14.44
N VAL A 4 39.99 -44.41 -14.80
CA VAL A 4 39.87 -43.06 -14.24
C VAL A 4 38.56 -42.47 -14.76
N PHE A 5 37.54 -42.30 -13.89
CA PHE A 5 36.25 -41.69 -14.25
C PHE A 5 35.64 -40.83 -13.12
N ALA A 6 36.46 -40.20 -12.26
CA ALA A 6 35.95 -39.41 -11.13
C ALA A 6 36.18 -37.89 -11.22
N ASP A 7 36.98 -37.39 -12.17
CA ASP A 7 37.49 -36.01 -12.08
C ASP A 7 36.78 -34.98 -12.98
N LYS A 8 35.85 -35.41 -13.84
CA LYS A 8 35.21 -34.51 -14.83
C LYS A 8 33.88 -33.90 -14.37
N TYR A 9 33.21 -34.50 -13.38
CA TYR A 9 31.91 -34.01 -12.90
C TYR A 9 32.05 -32.97 -11.77
N THR A 10 33.12 -33.02 -10.97
CA THR A 10 33.42 -32.08 -9.88
C THR A 10 33.87 -30.70 -10.37
N GLY A 11 34.47 -30.61 -11.56
CA GLY A 11 34.91 -29.35 -12.17
C GLY A 11 33.77 -28.51 -12.79
N LEU A 12 32.75 -29.17 -13.36
CA LEU A 12 31.59 -28.50 -13.95
C LEU A 12 30.68 -27.85 -12.90
N GLU A 13 30.46 -28.55 -11.78
CA GLU A 13 29.63 -28.03 -10.68
C GLU A 13 30.29 -26.82 -9.98
N THR A 14 31.63 -26.78 -9.93
CA THR A 14 32.39 -25.66 -9.33
C THR A 14 32.50 -24.44 -10.24
N GLU A 15 32.52 -24.63 -11.56
CA GLU A 15 32.42 -23.54 -12.55
C GLU A 15 31.01 -22.92 -12.55
N ASP A 16 29.94 -23.73 -12.54
CA ASP A 16 28.57 -23.23 -12.45
C ASP A 16 28.32 -22.50 -11.11
N LEU A 17 28.85 -23.02 -9.99
CA LEU A 17 28.76 -22.33 -8.70
C LEU A 17 29.52 -21.00 -8.70
N ARG A 18 30.69 -20.94 -9.36
CA ARG A 18 31.46 -19.70 -9.54
C ARG A 18 30.73 -18.73 -10.45
N GLN A 19 30.13 -19.19 -11.54
CA GLN A 19 29.35 -18.38 -12.46
C GLN A 19 28.15 -17.77 -11.74
N CYS A 20 27.41 -18.57 -10.97
CA CYS A 20 26.31 -18.13 -10.10
C CYS A 20 26.79 -17.13 -9.03
N TYR A 21 27.94 -17.36 -8.41
CA TYR A 21 28.51 -16.44 -7.42
C TYR A 21 28.97 -15.10 -8.03
N LEU A 22 29.55 -15.14 -9.23
CA LEU A 22 29.95 -13.93 -9.97
C LEU A 22 28.74 -13.15 -10.48
N LEU A 23 27.69 -13.86 -10.95
CA LEU A 23 26.40 -13.26 -11.29
C LEU A 23 25.73 -12.65 -10.05
N ASP A 24 25.68 -13.36 -8.93
CA ASP A 24 25.14 -12.86 -7.67
C ASP A 24 25.94 -11.64 -7.18
N ARG A 25 27.28 -11.65 -7.30
CA ARG A 25 28.12 -10.49 -6.97
C ARG A 25 27.89 -9.30 -7.90
N ALA A 26 27.81 -9.52 -9.21
CA ALA A 26 27.58 -8.45 -10.19
C ALA A 26 26.18 -7.84 -10.05
N ILE A 27 25.16 -8.67 -9.82
CA ILE A 27 23.78 -8.22 -9.57
C ILE A 27 23.70 -7.55 -8.20
N THR A 28 24.43 -8.01 -7.19
CA THR A 28 24.45 -7.37 -5.86
C THR A 28 25.07 -5.99 -5.96
N GLN A 29 26.18 -5.84 -6.69
CA GLN A 29 26.77 -4.52 -6.99
C GLN A 29 25.82 -3.65 -7.84
N SER A 30 25.03 -4.25 -8.72
CA SER A 30 24.03 -3.52 -9.52
C SER A 30 22.85 -3.06 -8.66
N ILE A 31 22.35 -3.89 -7.74
CA ILE A 31 21.30 -3.54 -6.77
C ILE A 31 21.83 -2.54 -5.74
N GLU A 32 23.07 -2.68 -5.30
CA GLU A 32 23.73 -1.76 -4.39
C GLU A 32 23.94 -0.41 -5.07
N SER A 33 24.38 -0.37 -6.32
CA SER A 33 24.45 0.87 -7.12
C SER A 33 23.06 1.43 -7.46
N LEU A 34 22.04 0.60 -7.70
CA LEU A 34 20.65 1.05 -7.87
C LEU A 34 20.09 1.62 -6.56
N SER A 35 20.43 1.04 -5.42
CA SER A 35 20.00 1.49 -4.09
C SER A 35 20.80 2.72 -3.62
N LEU A 36 22.05 2.88 -4.06
CA LEU A 36 22.85 4.11 -3.93
C LEU A 36 22.33 5.22 -4.85
N CYS A 37 21.95 4.90 -6.09
CA CYS A 37 21.33 5.84 -7.03
C CYS A 37 19.92 6.25 -6.56
N THR A 38 19.15 5.30 -6.03
CA THR A 38 17.89 5.56 -5.32
C THR A 38 18.15 6.34 -4.02
N GLY A 39 19.28 6.07 -3.35
CA GLY A 39 19.81 6.77 -2.18
C GLY A 39 20.26 8.21 -2.44
N GLN A 40 20.70 8.53 -3.66
CA GLN A 40 20.98 9.90 -4.11
C GLN A 40 19.70 10.63 -4.53
N LYS A 41 18.75 9.94 -5.20
CA LYS A 41 17.38 10.47 -5.41
C LYS A 41 16.64 10.74 -4.08
N LEU A 42 17.09 10.11 -3.01
CA LEU A 42 16.66 10.31 -1.64
C LEU A 42 17.02 11.68 -1.05
N GLY A 43 18.00 12.39 -1.62
CA GLY A 43 18.31 13.78 -1.28
C GLY A 43 17.24 14.78 -1.73
N HIS A 44 16.39 14.36 -2.68
CA HIS A 44 15.18 15.08 -3.10
C HIS A 44 13.92 14.44 -2.49
N ARG A 45 14.02 13.97 -1.24
CA ARG A 45 12.90 13.37 -0.51
C ARG A 45 11.91 14.46 -0.12
N ASN A 46 10.62 14.19 -0.33
CA ASN A 46 9.54 14.99 0.23
C ASN A 46 9.72 15.08 1.75
N VAL A 47 10.03 16.29 2.23
CA VAL A 47 10.12 16.61 3.65
C VAL A 47 8.72 16.95 4.12
N PHE A 48 8.23 16.20 5.10
CA PHE A 48 6.95 16.50 5.73
C PHE A 48 7.17 17.66 6.71
N THR A 49 6.58 18.80 6.40
CA THR A 49 6.54 19.97 7.27
C THR A 49 5.11 20.18 7.72
N ALA A 50 4.91 20.51 9.00
CA ALA A 50 3.60 20.92 9.49
C ALA A 50 3.18 22.20 8.78
N ARG A 51 2.13 22.10 7.96
CA ARG A 51 1.57 23.23 7.20
C ARG A 51 0.06 23.07 7.13
N GLN A 52 -0.66 24.17 7.24
CA GLN A 52 -2.10 24.19 7.00
C GLN A 52 -2.42 23.91 5.53
N SER A 53 -3.63 23.42 5.26
CA SER A 53 -4.05 23.19 3.87
C SER A 53 -4.18 24.53 3.14
N LEU A 54 -3.84 24.55 1.85
CA LEU A 54 -3.97 25.76 1.03
C LEU A 54 -5.40 26.27 0.98
N LEU A 55 -6.38 25.38 1.05
CA LEU A 55 -7.79 25.76 1.04
C LEU A 55 -8.18 26.45 2.35
N ASP A 56 -7.65 26.01 3.50
CA ASP A 56 -7.91 26.67 4.77
C ASP A 56 -7.32 28.09 4.79
N GLU A 57 -6.09 28.25 4.31
CA GLU A 57 -5.44 29.56 4.13
C GLU A 57 -6.20 30.44 3.13
N LEU A 58 -6.72 29.83 2.05
CA LEU A 58 -7.51 30.53 1.02
C LEU A 58 -8.91 30.93 1.51
N PHE A 59 -9.55 30.12 2.36
CA PHE A 59 -10.85 30.42 2.97
C PHE A 59 -10.77 31.55 4.01
N GLU A 60 -9.57 31.86 4.49
CA GLU A 60 -9.36 33.01 5.35
C GLU A 60 -9.63 34.32 4.59
N ILE A 61 -9.35 34.36 3.28
CA ILE A 61 -9.61 35.51 2.42
C ILE A 61 -11.12 35.81 2.36
N PRO A 62 -11.55 37.06 2.63
CA PRO A 62 -12.96 37.40 2.76
C PRO A 62 -13.78 37.07 1.49
N HIS A 63 -13.19 37.26 0.31
CA HIS A 63 -13.87 37.00 -0.97
C HIS A 63 -14.24 35.52 -1.17
N ILE A 64 -13.35 34.59 -0.80
CA ILE A 64 -13.61 33.14 -0.97
C ILE A 64 -14.58 32.66 0.11
N ARG A 65 -14.51 33.24 1.32
CA ARG A 65 -15.47 32.97 2.39
C ARG A 65 -16.91 33.30 1.98
N THR A 66 -17.12 34.43 1.28
CA THR A 66 -18.44 34.78 0.74
C THR A 66 -18.93 33.73 -0.26
N ILE A 67 -18.06 33.25 -1.16
CA ILE A 67 -18.39 32.18 -2.11
C ILE A 67 -18.76 30.88 -1.37
N TYR A 68 -18.01 30.51 -0.33
CA TYR A 68 -18.33 29.35 0.51
C TYR A 68 -19.73 29.45 1.14
N HIS A 69 -20.07 30.60 1.73
CA HIS A 69 -21.42 30.82 2.26
C HIS A 69 -22.51 30.85 1.18
N MET A 70 -22.21 31.33 -0.02
CA MET A 70 -23.13 31.25 -1.15
C MET A 70 -23.42 29.80 -1.55
N PHE A 71 -22.40 28.93 -1.59
CA PHE A 71 -22.61 27.49 -1.84
C PHE A 71 -23.43 26.82 -0.74
N ILE A 72 -23.20 27.17 0.54
CA ILE A 72 -24.03 26.67 1.64
C ILE A 72 -25.48 27.15 1.50
N ALA A 73 -25.70 28.43 1.20
CA ALA A 73 -27.04 28.97 1.00
C ALA A 73 -27.75 28.30 -0.19
N ALA A 74 -27.04 28.05 -1.29
CA ALA A 74 -27.56 27.31 -2.43
C ALA A 74 -27.89 25.85 -2.09
N LEU A 75 -27.05 25.17 -1.30
CA LEU A 75 -27.31 23.81 -0.82
C LEU A 75 -28.55 23.76 0.09
N LEU A 76 -28.66 24.70 1.04
CA LEU A 76 -29.84 24.82 1.90
C LEU A 76 -31.10 25.10 1.08
N LEU A 77 -31.03 26.02 0.11
CA LEU A 77 -32.14 26.31 -0.79
C LEU A 77 -32.56 25.07 -1.59
N PHE A 78 -31.60 24.29 -2.08
CA PHE A 78 -31.89 23.03 -2.79
C PHE A 78 -32.58 22.01 -1.89
N ILE A 79 -32.12 21.86 -0.64
CA ILE A 79 -32.74 20.98 0.35
C ILE A 79 -34.17 21.44 0.66
N PHE A 80 -34.36 22.73 0.95
CA PHE A 80 -35.68 23.30 1.22
C PHE A 80 -36.63 23.17 0.02
N SER A 81 -36.14 23.46 -1.19
CA SER A 81 -36.91 23.30 -2.42
C SER A 81 -37.34 21.85 -2.63
N THR A 82 -36.43 20.90 -2.43
CA THR A 82 -36.74 19.47 -2.55
C THR A 82 -37.76 19.04 -1.50
N MET A 83 -37.60 19.49 -0.24
CA MET A 83 -38.56 19.21 0.83
C MET A 83 -39.95 19.82 0.54
N ALA A 84 -40.01 21.05 0.03
CA ALA A 84 -41.26 21.73 -0.31
C ALA A 84 -42.01 21.01 -1.44
N VAL A 85 -41.30 20.59 -2.49
CA VAL A 85 -41.89 19.80 -3.59
C VAL A 85 -42.41 18.46 -3.07
N ASN A 86 -41.60 17.73 -2.31
CA ASN A 86 -42.03 16.44 -1.72
C ASN A 86 -43.23 16.58 -0.78
N PHE A 87 -43.30 17.69 -0.02
CA PHE A 87 -44.43 17.98 0.85
C PHE A 87 -45.72 18.27 0.07
N ILE A 88 -45.63 19.06 -1.02
CA ILE A 88 -46.80 19.40 -1.85
C ILE A 88 -47.31 18.16 -2.59
N ASP A 89 -46.42 17.37 -3.19
CA ASP A 89 -46.80 16.26 -4.07
C ASP A 89 -47.24 15.01 -3.29
N GLN A 90 -46.54 14.67 -2.20
CA GLN A 90 -46.75 13.41 -1.47
C GLN A 90 -47.27 13.58 -0.04
N GLY A 91 -47.34 14.82 0.47
CA GLY A 91 -47.75 15.10 1.86
C GLY A 91 -46.75 14.65 2.93
N ARG A 92 -45.54 14.23 2.54
CA ARG A 92 -44.49 13.74 3.46
C ARG A 92 -43.38 14.79 3.59
N LEU A 93 -43.04 15.15 4.83
CA LEU A 93 -41.96 16.11 5.14
C LEU A 93 -40.56 15.50 5.06
N VAL A 94 -40.44 14.17 5.03
CA VAL A 94 -39.15 13.47 5.05
C VAL A 94 -38.66 13.29 3.61
N PRO A 95 -37.45 13.75 3.26
CA PRO A 95 -36.83 13.44 1.97
C PRO A 95 -36.75 11.92 1.76
N GLU A 96 -37.09 11.44 0.56
CA GLU A 96 -36.91 10.04 0.20
C GLU A 96 -35.41 9.71 0.08
N PHE A 97 -34.82 9.20 1.15
CA PHE A 97 -33.44 8.71 1.16
C PHE A 97 -33.30 7.31 0.52
N ASP A 98 -34.34 6.81 -0.13
CA ASP A 98 -34.38 5.48 -0.74
C ASP A 98 -33.29 5.31 -1.79
N LEU A 99 -33.00 6.37 -2.57
CA LEU A 99 -31.89 6.36 -3.52
C LEU A 99 -30.54 6.20 -2.82
N PHE A 100 -30.35 6.85 -1.67
CA PHE A 100 -29.12 6.72 -0.88
C PHE A 100 -29.02 5.33 -0.26
N ILE A 101 -30.09 4.82 0.35
CA ILE A 101 -30.11 3.47 0.94
C ILE A 101 -29.87 2.41 -0.14
N TYR A 102 -30.44 2.59 -1.34
CA TYR A 102 -30.19 1.75 -2.50
C TYR A 102 -28.72 1.84 -2.96
N ALA A 103 -28.19 3.05 -3.12
CA ALA A 103 -26.83 3.27 -3.60
C ALA A 103 -25.74 2.78 -2.62
N PHE A 104 -25.99 2.91 -1.32
CA PHE A 104 -25.15 2.37 -0.24
C PHE A 104 -25.57 0.95 0.17
N GLY A 105 -26.42 0.27 -0.59
CA GLY A 105 -26.90 -1.05 -0.22
C GLY A 105 -25.75 -2.06 0.02
N LYS A 106 -26.04 -3.07 0.85
CA LYS A 106 -25.10 -4.16 1.19
C LYS A 106 -23.83 -3.68 1.91
N LEU A 107 -23.92 -2.64 2.75
CA LEU A 107 -22.79 -2.16 3.58
C LEU A 107 -22.12 -3.25 4.41
N SER A 108 -22.88 -4.22 4.92
CA SER A 108 -22.30 -5.32 5.70
C SER A 108 -21.29 -6.13 4.87
N VAL A 109 -21.59 -6.38 3.59
CA VAL A 109 -20.66 -7.07 2.67
C VAL A 109 -19.45 -6.18 2.41
N VAL A 110 -19.65 -4.89 2.17
CA VAL A 110 -18.56 -3.91 1.98
C VAL A 110 -17.64 -3.89 3.19
N ALA A 111 -18.19 -3.84 4.40
CA ALA A 111 -17.43 -3.82 5.65
C ALA A 111 -16.61 -5.10 5.85
N TRP A 112 -17.20 -6.28 5.58
CA TRP A 112 -16.48 -7.56 5.65
C TRP A 112 -15.36 -7.67 4.61
N THR A 113 -15.64 -7.30 3.35
CA THR A 113 -14.62 -7.28 2.29
C THR A 113 -13.48 -6.32 2.64
N TRP A 114 -13.82 -5.12 3.13
CA TRP A 114 -12.84 -4.14 3.57
C TRP A 114 -11.98 -4.66 4.73
N PHE A 115 -12.60 -5.29 5.73
CA PHE A 115 -11.89 -5.83 6.88
C PHE A 115 -10.87 -6.91 6.48
N ILE A 116 -11.22 -7.78 5.54
CA ILE A 116 -10.32 -8.79 4.97
C ILE A 116 -9.15 -8.13 4.24
N MET A 117 -9.43 -7.15 3.37
CA MET A 117 -8.41 -6.40 2.64
C MET A 117 -7.47 -5.63 3.58
N PHE A 118 -8.02 -5.00 4.62
CA PHE A 118 -7.27 -4.26 5.63
C PHE A 118 -6.36 -5.19 6.42
N THR A 119 -6.88 -6.31 6.90
CA THR A 119 -6.13 -7.32 7.66
C THR A 119 -4.99 -7.89 6.82
N TYR A 120 -5.26 -8.21 5.55
CA TYR A 120 -4.22 -8.64 4.61
C TYR A 120 -3.14 -7.56 4.43
N THR A 121 -3.54 -6.31 4.19
CA THR A 121 -2.60 -5.20 3.96
C THR A 121 -1.75 -4.90 5.18
N LEU A 122 -2.28 -5.13 6.38
CA LEU A 122 -1.56 -4.99 7.63
C LEU A 122 -0.55 -6.13 7.85
N LEU A 123 -0.99 -7.39 7.73
CA LEU A 123 -0.18 -8.55 8.11
C LEU A 123 0.71 -9.07 6.97
N GLY A 124 0.22 -9.08 5.73
CA GLY A 124 0.91 -9.66 4.58
C GLY A 124 2.25 -8.98 4.27
N PRO A 125 2.26 -7.69 3.92
CA PRO A 125 3.50 -6.94 3.65
C PRO A 125 4.45 -6.90 4.85
N TYR A 126 3.93 -6.73 6.07
CA TYR A 126 4.73 -6.69 7.29
C TYR A 126 5.40 -8.04 7.58
N GLY A 127 4.63 -9.14 7.54
CA GLY A 127 5.15 -10.49 7.73
C GLY A 127 6.15 -10.88 6.65
N ALA A 128 5.88 -10.51 5.39
CA ALA A 128 6.80 -10.73 4.29
C ALA A 128 8.14 -10.01 4.49
N LEU A 129 8.13 -8.76 4.99
CA LEU A 129 9.37 -8.05 5.32
C LEU A 129 10.14 -8.69 6.48
N CYS A 130 9.45 -9.18 7.52
CA CYS A 130 10.10 -9.85 8.64
C CYS A 130 10.81 -11.13 8.19
N VAL A 131 10.08 -12.01 7.50
CA VAL A 131 10.62 -13.28 6.99
C VAL A 131 11.74 -13.04 5.97
N TRP A 132 11.55 -12.07 5.07
CA TRP A 132 12.57 -11.71 4.09
C TRP A 132 13.82 -11.14 4.77
N GLY A 133 13.68 -10.29 5.79
CA GLY A 133 14.81 -9.70 6.52
C GLY A 133 15.70 -10.76 7.19
N GLU A 134 15.10 -11.75 7.83
CA GLU A 134 15.83 -12.88 8.44
C GLU A 134 16.49 -13.77 7.39
N LEU A 135 15.75 -14.14 6.35
CA LEU A 135 16.24 -15.03 5.30
C LEU A 135 17.34 -14.38 4.45
N TYR A 136 17.27 -13.07 4.23
CA TYR A 136 18.28 -12.29 3.51
C TYR A 136 19.63 -12.28 4.25
N HIS A 137 19.61 -12.26 5.59
CA HIS A 137 20.84 -12.25 6.38
C HIS A 137 21.43 -13.64 6.61
N SER A 138 20.59 -14.67 6.69
CA SER A 138 21.00 -16.07 6.88
C SER A 138 21.48 -16.73 5.57
N SER A 139 20.94 -16.32 4.42
CA SER A 139 21.21 -16.99 3.14
C SER A 139 22.50 -16.51 2.46
N ARG A 140 23.20 -17.47 1.84
CA ARG A 140 24.36 -17.22 0.96
C ARG A 140 23.96 -16.65 -0.41
N TYR A 141 22.73 -16.89 -0.87
CA TYR A 141 22.19 -16.46 -2.17
C TYR A 141 21.15 -15.35 -1.99
N LYS A 142 21.63 -14.14 -1.65
CA LYS A 142 20.80 -13.01 -1.21
C LYS A 142 19.82 -12.54 -2.28
N ILE A 143 20.24 -12.55 -3.55
CA ILE A 143 19.41 -12.07 -4.65
C ILE A 143 18.30 -13.04 -4.99
N MET A 144 18.63 -14.33 -5.09
CA MET A 144 17.64 -15.35 -5.42
C MET A 144 16.51 -15.35 -4.38
N VAL A 145 16.87 -15.27 -3.09
CA VAL A 145 15.90 -15.09 -1.99
C VAL A 145 15.05 -13.84 -2.19
N SER A 146 15.67 -12.70 -2.50
CA SER A 146 14.96 -11.43 -2.68
C SER A 146 14.01 -11.43 -3.88
N VAL A 147 14.43 -12.00 -5.00
CA VAL A 147 13.61 -12.10 -6.22
C VAL A 147 12.44 -13.05 -5.98
N THR A 148 12.69 -14.22 -5.40
CA THR A 148 11.65 -15.19 -5.08
C THR A 148 10.64 -14.62 -4.07
N ALA A 149 11.10 -13.97 -3.00
CA ALA A 149 10.21 -13.33 -2.02
C ALA A 149 9.35 -12.23 -2.66
N THR A 150 9.94 -11.41 -3.53
CA THR A 150 9.21 -10.34 -4.24
C THR A 150 8.16 -10.92 -5.19
N LEU A 151 8.50 -11.97 -5.93
CA LEU A 151 7.58 -12.62 -6.87
C LEU A 151 6.40 -13.27 -6.13
N ILE A 152 6.67 -13.98 -5.04
CA ILE A 152 5.64 -14.57 -4.18
C ILE A 152 4.74 -13.48 -3.62
N LEU A 153 5.33 -12.41 -3.07
CA LEU A 153 4.57 -11.30 -2.50
C LEU A 153 3.70 -10.61 -3.55
N ALA A 154 4.21 -10.42 -4.78
CA ALA A 154 3.47 -9.83 -5.89
C ALA A 154 2.29 -10.73 -6.31
N ALA A 155 2.50 -12.04 -6.42
CA ALA A 155 1.44 -13.00 -6.75
C ALA A 155 0.32 -12.96 -5.69
N ILE A 156 0.68 -12.94 -4.40
CA ILE A 156 -0.29 -12.84 -3.31
C ILE A 156 -1.02 -11.48 -3.36
N HIS A 157 -0.33 -10.37 -3.66
CA HIS A 157 -0.98 -9.06 -3.80
C HIS A 157 -2.01 -9.05 -4.93
N VAL A 158 -1.68 -9.61 -6.10
CA VAL A 158 -2.63 -9.70 -7.23
C VAL A 158 -3.83 -10.56 -6.85
N LEU A 159 -3.62 -11.66 -6.15
CA LEU A 159 -4.71 -12.55 -5.72
C LEU A 159 -5.63 -11.88 -4.68
N VAL A 160 -5.07 -11.33 -3.60
CA VAL A 160 -5.85 -10.85 -2.44
C VAL A 160 -6.35 -9.42 -2.61
N LEU A 161 -5.56 -8.52 -3.21
CA LEU A 161 -5.99 -7.13 -3.45
C LEU A 161 -6.48 -6.90 -4.88
N GLY A 162 -6.16 -7.76 -5.84
CA GLY A 162 -6.67 -7.65 -7.21
C GLY A 162 -7.94 -8.47 -7.41
N PHE A 163 -7.83 -9.79 -7.31
CA PHE A 163 -8.91 -10.71 -7.66
C PHE A 163 -10.03 -10.76 -6.63
N PHE A 164 -9.71 -10.81 -5.33
CA PHE A 164 -10.74 -10.94 -4.28
C PHE A 164 -11.74 -9.76 -4.21
N PRO A 165 -11.34 -8.47 -4.22
CA PRO A 165 -12.29 -7.36 -4.19
C PRO A 165 -13.15 -7.31 -5.46
N LEU A 166 -12.55 -7.62 -6.61
CA LEU A 166 -13.26 -7.72 -7.89
C LEU A 166 -14.31 -8.84 -7.84
N TYR A 167 -13.94 -10.01 -7.32
CA TYR A 167 -14.86 -11.13 -7.12
C TYR A 167 -16.02 -10.75 -6.19
N ALA A 168 -15.74 -10.11 -5.05
CA ALA A 168 -16.77 -9.68 -4.11
C ALA A 168 -17.76 -8.69 -4.74
N VAL A 169 -17.25 -7.73 -5.53
CA VAL A 169 -18.06 -6.73 -6.26
C VAL A 169 -18.98 -7.39 -7.29
N LEU A 170 -18.46 -8.34 -8.07
CA LEU A 170 -19.20 -9.01 -9.15
C LEU A 170 -20.19 -10.05 -8.63
N HIS A 171 -19.77 -10.89 -7.69
CA HIS A 171 -20.60 -11.97 -7.15
C HIS A 171 -21.77 -11.43 -6.33
N HIS A 172 -21.53 -10.43 -5.47
CA HIS A 172 -22.59 -9.86 -4.65
C HIS A 172 -23.40 -8.79 -5.36
N GLN A 173 -23.10 -8.47 -6.64
CA GLN A 173 -23.79 -7.44 -7.42
C GLN A 173 -24.05 -6.18 -6.58
N LEU A 174 -22.98 -5.57 -6.09
CA LEU A 174 -23.08 -4.42 -5.19
C LEU A 174 -23.70 -3.21 -5.93
N PRO A 175 -24.39 -2.30 -5.25
CA PRO A 175 -24.83 -1.04 -5.86
C PRO A 175 -23.64 -0.13 -6.23
N PRO A 176 -23.82 0.86 -7.12
CA PRO A 176 -22.71 1.60 -7.72
C PRO A 176 -21.80 2.30 -6.70
N VAL A 177 -22.35 2.93 -5.66
CA VAL A 177 -21.55 3.63 -4.64
C VAL A 177 -20.78 2.65 -3.76
N SER A 178 -21.42 1.54 -3.35
CA SER A 178 -20.73 0.46 -2.62
C SER A 178 -19.56 -0.14 -3.40
N ARG A 179 -19.68 -0.32 -4.72
CA ARG A 179 -18.56 -0.75 -5.59
C ARG A 179 -17.41 0.26 -5.57
N PHE A 180 -17.76 1.54 -5.73
CA PHE A 180 -16.80 2.63 -5.75
C PHE A 180 -15.97 2.70 -4.46
N ILE A 181 -16.60 2.54 -3.30
CA ILE A 181 -15.92 2.51 -2.00
C ILE A 181 -14.86 1.40 -1.95
N ILE A 182 -15.22 0.17 -2.33
CA ILE A 182 -14.28 -0.97 -2.31
C ILE A 182 -13.12 -0.73 -3.28
N THR A 183 -13.40 -0.26 -4.49
CA THR A 183 -12.35 0.00 -5.49
C THR A 183 -11.41 1.12 -5.06
N MET A 184 -11.92 2.20 -4.47
CA MET A 184 -11.07 3.28 -3.92
C MET A 184 -10.18 2.78 -2.79
N GLU A 185 -10.75 1.99 -1.86
CA GLU A 185 -10.00 1.39 -0.77
C GLU A 185 -8.96 0.36 -1.26
N GLN A 186 -9.30 -0.40 -2.30
CA GLN A 186 -8.38 -1.32 -2.97
C GLN A 186 -7.15 -0.59 -3.51
N ILE A 187 -7.34 0.51 -4.24
CA ILE A 187 -6.26 1.32 -4.79
C ILE A 187 -5.42 1.92 -3.66
N ARG A 188 -6.08 2.43 -2.60
CA ARG A 188 -5.42 2.98 -1.41
C ARG A 188 -4.50 1.97 -0.74
N PHE A 189 -4.99 0.74 -0.52
CA PHE A 189 -4.19 -0.33 0.09
C PHE A 189 -3.03 -0.77 -0.79
N LEU A 190 -3.23 -0.89 -2.10
CA LEU A 190 -2.19 -1.24 -3.06
C LEU A 190 -1.05 -0.21 -3.06
N MET A 191 -1.40 1.08 -3.09
CA MET A 191 -0.40 2.16 -3.06
C MET A 191 0.37 2.20 -1.73
N LYS A 192 -0.34 2.02 -0.61
CA LYS A 192 0.29 2.02 0.72
C LYS A 192 1.20 0.81 0.92
N SER A 193 0.78 -0.39 0.53
CA SER A 193 1.63 -1.58 0.66
C SER A 193 2.90 -1.45 -0.20
N TYR A 194 2.76 -0.96 -1.43
CA TYR A 194 3.90 -0.68 -2.31
C TYR A 194 4.85 0.35 -1.71
N SER A 195 4.34 1.48 -1.20
CA SER A 195 5.19 2.50 -0.58
C SER A 195 5.91 1.97 0.65
N PHE A 196 5.26 1.13 1.46
CA PHE A 196 5.86 0.56 2.66
C PHE A 196 7.02 -0.37 2.34
N ILE A 197 6.84 -1.31 1.41
CA ILE A 197 7.91 -2.22 0.97
C ILE A 197 9.07 -1.42 0.37
N ARG A 198 8.77 -0.46 -0.53
CA ARG A 198 9.77 0.35 -1.21
C ARG A 198 10.65 1.15 -0.26
N GLU A 199 10.07 1.71 0.80
CA GLU A 199 10.81 2.52 1.77
C GLU A 199 11.53 1.65 2.82
N SER A 200 10.96 0.49 3.17
CA SER A 200 11.50 -0.39 4.20
C SER A 200 12.66 -1.26 3.70
N VAL A 201 12.62 -1.73 2.44
CA VAL A 201 13.67 -2.61 1.87
C VAL A 201 15.08 -1.99 1.93
N PRO A 202 15.31 -0.74 1.46
CA PRO A 202 16.62 -0.10 1.58
C PRO A 202 17.06 0.13 3.03
N SER A 203 16.10 0.34 3.95
CA SER A 203 16.40 0.52 5.37
C SER A 203 16.93 -0.78 5.99
N VAL A 204 16.32 -1.91 5.67
CA VAL A 204 16.74 -3.23 6.16
C VAL A 204 18.09 -3.65 5.57
N ILE A 205 18.36 -3.36 4.28
CA ILE A 205 19.65 -3.68 3.64
C ILE A 205 20.80 -2.87 4.27
N LYS A 206 20.59 -1.57 4.54
CA LYS A 206 21.62 -0.70 5.12
C LYS A 206 21.91 -1.02 6.58
N ASN A 207 20.88 -1.38 7.35
CA ASN A 207 21.00 -1.72 8.76
C ASN A 207 21.25 -3.22 8.93
N ALA A 208 22.40 -3.70 8.44
CA ALA A 208 22.84 -5.07 8.71
C ALA A 208 22.93 -5.28 10.25
N PRO A 209 22.32 -6.33 10.81
CA PRO A 209 22.44 -6.64 12.23
C PRO A 209 23.91 -6.76 12.64
N GLN A 210 24.30 -6.02 13.67
CA GLN A 210 25.57 -6.25 14.36
C GLN A 210 25.44 -7.56 15.16
N GLN A 211 26.55 -8.26 15.39
CA GLN A 211 26.55 -9.61 15.99
C GLN A 211 25.64 -9.69 17.23
N GLY A 212 24.50 -10.37 17.09
CA GLY A 212 23.55 -10.64 18.18
C GLY A 212 22.28 -9.78 18.22
N GLU A 213 22.13 -8.75 17.38
CA GLU A 213 20.92 -7.91 17.34
C GLU A 213 19.97 -8.31 16.19
N SER A 214 18.65 -8.17 16.40
CA SER A 214 17.67 -8.37 15.35
C SER A 214 17.74 -7.21 14.32
N PRO A 215 17.48 -7.48 13.03
CA PRO A 215 17.45 -6.43 12.01
C PRO A 215 16.44 -5.33 12.41
N ARG A 216 16.81 -4.06 12.21
CA ARG A 216 15.92 -2.92 12.47
C ARG A 216 14.77 -2.92 11.48
N ILE A 217 13.68 -3.58 11.84
CA ILE A 217 12.42 -3.63 11.10
C ILE A 217 11.51 -2.51 11.64
N PRO A 218 10.77 -1.79 10.77
CA PRO A 218 9.80 -0.81 11.22
C PRO A 218 8.78 -1.42 12.19
N THR A 219 8.36 -0.69 13.22
CA THR A 219 7.37 -1.21 14.16
C THR A 219 5.99 -1.34 13.51
N LEU A 220 5.25 -2.39 13.89
CA LEU A 220 3.88 -2.60 13.42
C LEU A 220 2.96 -1.43 13.78
N SER A 221 3.20 -0.75 14.92
CA SER A 221 2.44 0.43 15.33
C SER A 221 2.62 1.61 14.35
N SER A 222 3.85 1.90 13.92
CA SER A 222 4.10 2.93 12.90
C SER A 222 3.48 2.57 11.56
N TYR A 223 3.48 1.29 11.18
CA TYR A 223 2.83 0.84 9.94
C TYR A 223 1.29 0.94 10.01
N LEU A 224 0.69 0.54 11.13
CA LEU A 224 -0.74 0.71 11.38
C LEU A 224 -1.15 2.18 11.34
N TYR A 225 -0.36 3.06 11.96
CA TYR A 225 -0.59 4.51 11.90
C TYR A 225 -0.52 5.01 10.45
N PHE A 226 0.49 4.60 9.68
CA PHE A 226 0.60 4.93 8.26
C PHE A 226 -0.62 4.44 7.47
N LEU A 227 -1.20 3.29 7.80
CA LEU A 227 -2.35 2.76 7.07
C LEU A 227 -3.58 3.67 7.15
N PHE A 228 -3.74 4.43 8.24
CA PHE A 228 -4.81 5.42 8.41
C PHE A 228 -4.38 6.86 8.05
N ALA A 229 -3.08 7.15 8.03
CA ALA A 229 -2.59 8.48 7.69
C ALA A 229 -3.03 8.91 6.27
N PRO A 230 -3.40 10.19 6.05
CA PRO A 230 -3.80 10.72 4.75
C PRO A 230 -2.58 10.98 3.84
N THR A 231 -1.62 10.05 3.82
CA THR A 231 -0.40 10.12 3.01
C THR A 231 -0.14 8.78 2.32
N LEU A 232 0.49 8.81 1.15
CA LEU A 232 0.86 7.59 0.40
C LEU A 232 2.34 7.23 0.55
N ILE A 233 3.13 8.05 1.24
CA ILE A 233 4.56 7.83 1.43
C ILE A 233 4.80 7.39 2.86
N TYR A 234 5.28 6.17 3.04
CA TYR A 234 5.64 5.63 4.35
C TYR A 234 6.82 6.38 4.97
N ARG A 235 6.74 6.66 6.27
CA ARG A 235 7.81 7.17 7.15
C ARG A 235 7.65 6.56 8.53
N GLU A 236 8.76 6.36 9.25
CA GLU A 236 8.71 5.86 10.62
C GLU A 236 8.11 6.87 11.60
N SER A 237 8.34 8.15 11.35
CA SER A 237 7.78 9.27 12.11
C SER A 237 7.21 10.34 11.17
N TYR A 238 6.04 10.87 11.53
CA TYR A 238 5.39 12.00 10.86
C TYR A 238 5.38 13.20 11.81
N PRO A 239 5.48 14.44 11.29
CA PRO A 239 5.24 15.63 12.10
C PRO A 239 3.81 15.57 12.65
N ARG A 240 3.67 15.88 13.93
CA ARG A 240 2.40 15.94 14.65
C ARG A 240 2.08 17.37 15.02
#